data_AF-A0A962G309-F1
#
_entry.id   AF-A0A962G309-F1
#
_cell.length_a   1.000
_cell.length_b   1.000
_cell.length_c   1.000
_cell.angle_alpha   90.00
_cell.angle_beta   90.00
_cell.angle_gamma   90.00
#
_symmetry.space_group_name_H-M   'P 1'
#
loop_
_entity.id
_entity.type
_entity.pdbx_description
1 polymer ?
#
loop_
_entity_poly.entity_id
_entity_poly.type
_entity_poly.pdbx_seq_one_letter_code
_entity_poly.pdbx_strand_id
1 'polypeptide(L)' 'TLFLDEIANIPLSQQPKLLRVLEDRELERLGSSRTLSVDVRILSATNADLQQDIRDGKFR' A
#
# COMPACT_ATOMS: atom_id res chain seq x y z
N THR A 1 12.45 7.55 -1.84
CA THR A 1 11.85 7.12 -0.56
C THR A 1 10.49 7.77 -0.42
N LEU A 2 9.48 7.02 -0.01
CA LEU A 2 8.10 7.48 0.22
C LEU A 2 7.72 7.23 1.69
N PHE A 3 7.11 8.22 2.33
CA PHE A 3 6.52 8.06 3.66
C PHE A 3 4.99 7.97 3.52
N LEU A 4 4.39 7.00 4.19
CA LEU A 4 2.95 6.79 4.25
C LEU A 4 2.48 6.91 5.69
N ASP A 5 1.75 7.97 6.01
CA ASP A 5 1.12 8.11 7.30
C ASP A 5 -0.26 7.46 7.31
N GLU A 6 -0.71 7.03 8.49
CA GLU A 6 -1.99 6.35 8.71
C GLU A 6 -2.27 5.19 7.71
N ILE A 7 -1.30 4.29 7.51
CA ILE A 7 -1.42 3.20 6.51
C ILE A 7 -2.67 2.32 6.72
N ALA A 8 -3.15 2.18 7.95
CA ALA A 8 -4.37 1.45 8.29
C ALA A 8 -5.66 2.07 7.69
N ASN A 9 -5.64 3.37 7.35
CA ASN A 9 -6.79 4.08 6.77
C ASN A 9 -6.91 3.89 5.25
N ILE A 10 -5.97 3.18 4.62
CA ILE A 10 -6.05 2.87 3.19
C ILE A 10 -7.26 1.96 2.92
N PRO A 11 -8.15 2.30 1.98
CA PRO A 11 -9.29 1.45 1.63
C PRO A 11 -8.86 0.03 1.26
N LEU A 12 -9.60 -0.98 1.71
CA LEU A 12 -9.34 -2.40 1.42
C LEU A 12 -9.18 -2.73 -0.08
N SER A 13 -9.81 -1.95 -0.95
CA SER A 13 -9.71 -2.08 -2.41
C SER A 13 -8.38 -1.57 -2.98
N GLN A 14 -7.65 -0.74 -2.23
CA GLN A 14 -6.37 -0.16 -2.60
C GLN A 14 -5.19 -0.89 -1.97
N GLN A 15 -5.38 -1.58 -0.84
CA GLN A 15 -4.31 -2.36 -0.16
C GLN A 15 -3.60 -3.37 -1.10
N PRO A 16 -4.29 -4.16 -1.95
CA PRO A 16 -3.61 -5.06 -2.89
C PRO A 16 -2.77 -4.33 -3.94
N LYS A 17 -3.15 -3.11 -4.33
CA LYS A 17 -2.36 -2.31 -5.27
C LYS A 17 -1.06 -1.85 -4.62
N LEU A 18 -1.11 -1.45 -3.35
CA LEU A 18 0.09 -1.11 -2.59
C LEU A 18 1.02 -2.31 -2.43
N LEU A 19 0.46 -3.49 -2.10
CA LEU A 19 1.23 -4.73 -2.00
C LEU A 19 1.95 -5.06 -3.32
N ARG A 20 1.25 -4.89 -4.45
CA ARG A 20 1.84 -5.10 -5.77
C ARG A 20 3.04 -4.19 -6.05
N VAL A 21 2.97 -2.92 -5.66
CA VAL A 21 4.11 -1.99 -5.79
C VAL A 21 5.29 -2.43 -4.91
N LEU A 22 5.01 -2.96 -3.71
CA LEU A 22 6.04 -3.44 -2.79
C LEU A 22 6.72 -4.72 -3.27
N GLU A 23 5.96 -5.65 -3.84
CA GLU A 23 6.43 -6.95 -4.32
C GLU A 23 7.08 -6.85 -5.71
N ASP A 24 6.35 -6.32 -6.69
CA ASP A 24 6.75 -6.28 -8.09
C ASP A 24 7.66 -5.09 -8.41
N ARG A 25 7.72 -4.08 -7.53
CA ARG A 25 8.36 -2.79 -7.79
C ARG A 25 7.81 -2.09 -9.04
N GLU A 26 6.54 -2.32 -9.33
CA GLU A 26 5.85 -1.84 -10.52
C GLU A 26 4.55 -1.10 -10.17
N LEU A 27 4.24 -0.06 -10.94
CA LEU A 27 2.97 0.67 -10.81
C LEU A 27 2.40 1.11 -12.16
N GLU A 28 1.09 1.32 -12.19
CA GLU A 28 0.36 1.92 -13.30
C GLU A 28 -0.19 3.29 -12.88
N ARG A 29 -0.07 4.28 -13.76
CA ARG A 29 -0.73 5.58 -13.54
C ARG A 29 -2.23 5.43 -13.76
N LEU A 30 -3.03 6.17 -12.99
CA LEU A 30 -4.47 6.21 -13.19
C LEU A 30 -4.81 6.56 -14.65
N GLY A 31 -5.60 5.71 -15.30
CA GLY A 31 -5.98 5.87 -16.71
C GLY A 31 -4.94 5.43 -17.73
N SER A 32 -3.83 4.80 -17.32
CA SER A 32 -2.80 4.28 -18.21
C SER A 32 -2.59 2.78 -18.00
N SER A 33 -2.49 2.02 -19.10
CA SER A 33 -2.09 0.60 -19.08
C SER A 33 -0.57 0.40 -19.12
N ARG A 34 0.21 1.48 -19.00
CA ARG A 34 1.66 1.41 -19.02
C ARG A 34 2.19 1.19 -17.61
N THR A 35 2.84 0.05 -17.43
CA THR A 35 3.61 -0.29 -16.23
C THR A 35 4.91 0.50 -16.17
N LEU A 36 5.27 0.94 -14.97
CA LEU A 36 6.51 1.65 -14.65
C LEU A 36 7.22 0.92 -13.51
N SER A 37 8.45 0.48 -13.73
CA SER A 37 9.30 -0.04 -12.67
C SER A 37 9.89 1.10 -11.86
N VAL A 38 9.90 0.96 -10.54
CA VAL A 38 10.36 2.00 -9.60
C VAL A 38 11.25 1.41 -8.52
N ASP A 39 12.30 2.11 -8.14
CA ASP A 39 13.11 1.76 -6.96
C ASP A 39 12.80 2.75 -5.83
N VAL A 40 11.94 2.35 -4.91
CA VAL A 40 11.43 3.21 -3.85
C VAL A 40 11.48 2.48 -2.51
N ARG A 41 12.21 3.05 -1.56
CA ARG A 41 12.09 2.69 -0.14
C ARG A 41 10.78 3.26 0.44
N ILE A 42 9.96 2.42 1.06
CA ILE A 42 8.75 2.85 1.77
C ILE A 42 8.99 2.87 3.29
N LEU A 43 8.49 3.92 3.95
CA LEU A 43 8.40 4.05 5.39
C LEU A 43 6.95 4.31 5.74
N SER A 44 6.39 3.61 6.72
CA SER A 44 4.96 3.72 7.05
C SER A 44 4.75 3.92 8.54
N ALA A 45 3.72 4.69 8.89
CA ALA A 45 3.26 4.90 10.25
C ALA A 45 1.74 4.69 10.35
N THR A 46 1.28 4.32 11.54
CA THR A 46 -0.15 4.28 11.88
C THR A 46 -0.30 4.32 13.40
N ASN A 47 -1.40 4.90 13.87
CA ASN A 47 -1.83 4.87 15.26
C ASN A 47 -2.76 3.70 15.57
N ALA A 48 -3.16 2.91 14.57
CA ALA A 48 -4.07 1.78 14.71
C ALA A 48 -3.32 0.50 15.14
N ASP A 49 -4.01 -0.40 15.83
CA ASP A 49 -3.52 -1.75 16.08
C ASP A 49 -3.74 -2.61 14.84
N LEU A 50 -2.71 -2.68 13.99
CA LEU A 50 -2.73 -3.47 12.76
C LEU A 50 -3.06 -4.95 13.00
N GLN A 51 -2.65 -5.53 14.14
CA GLN A 51 -2.96 -6.93 14.42
C GLN A 51 -4.44 -7.13 14.67
N GLN A 52 -5.10 -6.17 15.34
CA GLN A 52 -6.56 -6.20 15.47
C GLN A 52 -7.25 -5.93 14.14
N ASP A 53 -6.78 -4.97 13.35
CA ASP A 53 -7.39 -4.65 12.05
C ASP A 53 -7.28 -5.82 11.05
N ILE A 54 -6.20 -6.61 11.13
CA ILE A 54 -6.07 -7.87 10.37
C ILE A 54 -7.13 -8.87 10.82
N ARG A 55 -7.32 -9.06 12.13
CA ARG A 55 -8.36 -9.97 12.67
C ARG A 55 -9.77 -9.52 12.29
N ASP A 56 -10.01 -8.21 12.24
CA ASP A 56 -11.28 -7.61 11.85
C ASP A 56 -11.50 -7.58 10.33
N GLY A 57 -10.50 -7.96 9.53
CA GLY A 57 -10.55 -7.90 8.07
C GLY A 57 -10.54 -6.49 7.48
N LYS A 58 -10.13 -5.48 8.27
CA LYS A 58 -9.98 -4.07 7.85
C LYS A 58 -8.61 -3.79 7.22
N PHE A 59 -7.62 -4.65 7.49
CA PHE A 59 -6.30 -4.59 6.92
C PHE A 59 -5.84 -5.98 6.44
N ARG A 60 -5.13 -6.06 5.30
CA ARG A 60 -4.61 -7.31 4.74
C ARG A 60 -3.33 -7.10 3.94
#